data_AF-A0A5N5D664-F1
#
_entry.id   AF-A0A5N5D664-F1
#
_cell.length_a   1.000
_cell.length_b   1.000
_cell.length_c   1.000
_cell.angle_alpha   90.00
_cell.angle_beta   90.00
_cell.angle_gamma   90.00
#
_symmetry.space_group_name_H-M   'P 1'
#
loop_
_entity.id
_entity.type
_entity.pdbx_description
1 polymer ?
#
loop_
_entity_poly.entity_id
_entity_poly.type
_entity_poly.pdbx_seq_one_letter_code
_entity_poly.pdbx_strand_id
1 'polypeptide(L)'
;MFHNSSLYNPPENWSGPVFKIRNDYPTPLEAATNNKIGRVPGIPDPSIPPPVKDPMLDAPWTLVDFAKDPLRYCDIVKEYCFEGNVNNNFNVHENKVRNWYHASWMNYGDNGREPLSGLTFERPTPTLELSENQHRVLQTWAIGFFNSVAFTVFGTMWADPSNPKWDADIKFPKGSCVFKVKLNQ
;
A
#
# COMPACT_ATOMS: atom_id res chain seq x y z
N MET A 1 4.79 -19.13 -5.94
CA MET A 1 4.90 -17.67 -6.15
C MET A 1 3.65 -17.22 -6.90
N PHE A 2 3.10 -16.03 -6.61
CA PHE A 2 1.91 -15.54 -7.33
C PHE A 2 2.36 -15.05 -8.71
N HIS A 3 2.24 -15.93 -9.70
CA HIS A 3 2.74 -15.67 -11.06
C HIS A 3 1.78 -14.80 -11.88
N ASN A 4 0.51 -14.74 -11.50
CA ASN A 4 -0.50 -14.04 -12.25
C ASN A 4 -1.16 -12.94 -11.43
N SER A 5 -1.16 -11.74 -12.02
CA SER A 5 -1.78 -10.54 -11.49
C SER A 5 -3.19 -10.28 -12.03
N SER A 6 -3.62 -10.98 -13.09
CA SER A 6 -4.96 -10.88 -13.71
C SER A 6 -5.33 -12.16 -14.49
N LEU A 7 -6.57 -12.64 -14.39
CA LEU A 7 -7.02 -13.75 -15.26
C LEU A 7 -7.18 -13.34 -16.73
N TYR A 8 -7.06 -12.05 -17.04
CA TYR A 8 -7.25 -11.48 -18.36
C TYR A 8 -5.91 -11.08 -18.99
N ASN A 9 -5.82 -11.22 -20.31
CA ASN A 9 -4.68 -10.70 -21.05
C ASN A 9 -4.84 -9.18 -21.27
N PRO A 10 -3.74 -8.43 -21.37
CA PRO A 10 -3.76 -7.08 -21.91
C PRO A 10 -4.44 -7.06 -23.30
N PRO A 11 -5.02 -5.91 -23.73
CA PRO A 11 -5.55 -5.77 -25.08
C PRO A 11 -4.51 -6.11 -26.15
N GLU A 12 -4.92 -6.73 -27.27
CA GLU A 12 -4.00 -7.25 -28.31
C GLU A 12 -3.04 -6.20 -28.88
N ASN A 13 -3.46 -4.93 -28.91
CA ASN A 13 -2.68 -3.81 -29.42
C ASN A 13 -1.93 -3.02 -28.31
N TRP A 14 -1.93 -3.51 -27.07
CA TRP A 14 -1.23 -2.87 -25.96
C TRP A 14 0.27 -3.22 -25.97
N SER A 15 1.11 -2.20 -26.10
CA SER A 15 2.58 -2.30 -26.01
C SER A 15 3.17 -1.65 -24.76
N GLY A 16 2.32 -1.12 -23.88
CA GLY A 16 2.73 -0.43 -22.67
C GLY A 16 3.05 -1.39 -21.51
N PRO A 17 3.33 -0.83 -20.31
CA PRO A 17 3.57 -1.65 -19.12
C PRO A 17 2.33 -2.45 -18.74
N VAL A 18 2.56 -3.62 -18.16
CA VAL A 18 1.52 -4.47 -17.55
C VAL A 18 1.72 -4.51 -16.05
N PHE A 19 0.64 -4.70 -15.33
CA PHE A 19 0.67 -4.75 -13.88
C PHE A 19 1.45 -5.96 -13.40
N LYS A 20 2.32 -5.73 -12.41
CA LYS A 20 3.14 -6.77 -11.78
C LYS A 20 2.75 -6.88 -10.31
N ILE A 21 2.92 -8.05 -9.71
CA ILE A 21 2.83 -8.22 -8.26
C ILE A 21 4.25 -8.43 -7.73
N ARG A 22 4.63 -7.66 -6.70
CA ARG A 22 5.88 -7.87 -5.98
C ARG A 22 5.73 -9.10 -5.12
N ASN A 23 6.63 -10.07 -5.30
CA ASN A 23 6.69 -11.30 -4.50
C ASN A 23 7.94 -11.34 -3.59
N ASP A 24 8.74 -10.27 -3.60
CA ASP A 24 9.94 -10.09 -2.78
C ASP A 24 9.57 -9.54 -1.39
N TYR A 25 8.91 -10.40 -0.61
CA TYR A 25 8.34 -10.02 0.68
C TYR A 25 9.45 -9.73 1.69
N PRO A 26 9.47 -8.54 2.32
CA PRO A 26 10.46 -8.22 3.32
C PRO A 26 10.23 -9.06 4.56
N THR A 27 11.30 -9.57 5.16
CA THR A 27 11.22 -10.11 6.52
C THR A 27 10.98 -8.97 7.52
N PRO A 28 10.44 -9.24 8.72
CA PRO A 28 10.25 -8.22 9.75
C PRO A 28 11.52 -7.41 10.08
N LEU A 29 12.69 -8.05 10.04
CA LEU A 29 13.98 -7.39 10.30
C LEU A 29 14.40 -6.47 9.14
N GLU A 30 14.23 -6.91 7.89
CA GLU A 30 14.58 -6.13 6.69
C GLU A 30 13.67 -4.90 6.49
N ALA A 31 12.39 -5.02 6.86
CA ALA A 31 11.45 -3.90 6.79
C ALA A 31 11.86 -2.73 7.71
N ALA A 32 12.55 -3.02 8.82
CA ALA A 32 13.07 -2.01 9.73
C ALA A 32 14.41 -1.40 9.26
N THR A 33 15.19 -2.10 8.42
CA THR A 33 16.54 -1.66 8.01
C THR A 33 16.61 -1.03 6.61
N ASN A 34 15.62 -1.23 5.75
CA ASN A 34 15.63 -0.70 4.37
C ASN A 34 15.41 0.82 4.26
N ASN A 35 15.38 1.53 5.39
CA ASN A 35 15.35 2.98 5.45
C ASN A 35 16.76 3.56 5.33
N LYS A 36 17.11 4.06 4.14
CA LYS A 36 18.25 4.97 4.00
C LYS A 36 17.91 6.33 4.64
N ILE A 37 17.88 6.37 5.97
CA ILE A 37 17.87 7.63 6.72
C ILE A 37 19.33 7.95 7.02
N GLY A 38 19.83 9.03 6.44
CA GLY A 38 21.13 9.58 6.78
C GLY A 38 21.23 9.83 8.28
N ARG A 39 22.27 9.29 8.90
CA ARG A 39 22.64 9.50 10.31
C ARG A 39 22.79 11.00 10.58
N VAL A 40 21.99 11.57 11.48
CA VAL A 40 22.34 12.85 12.13
C VAL A 40 22.95 12.51 13.50
N PRO A 41 24.19 12.92 13.80
CA PRO A 41 24.81 12.65 15.09
C PRO A 41 24.36 13.68 16.14
N GLY A 42 23.89 13.19 17.28
CA GLY A 42 23.58 14.01 18.46
C GLY A 42 22.93 13.14 19.54
N ILE A 43 23.68 12.84 20.60
CA ILE A 43 23.21 12.06 21.75
C ILE A 43 22.38 12.98 22.66
N PRO A 44 21.14 12.62 23.04
CA PRO A 44 20.42 13.30 24.11
C PRO A 44 20.48 12.54 25.45
N ASP A 45 20.51 13.33 26.51
CA ASP A 45 20.47 13.10 27.96
C ASP A 45 19.77 11.80 28.49
N PRO A 46 20.41 11.04 29.42
CA PRO A 46 19.87 9.81 30.01
C PRO A 46 18.70 9.98 31.00
N SER A 47 18.24 11.19 31.31
CA SER A 47 17.19 11.45 32.31
C SER A 47 15.77 11.66 31.75
N ILE A 48 15.60 11.62 30.42
CA ILE A 48 14.28 11.75 29.78
C ILE A 48 13.75 10.34 29.47
N PRO A 49 12.61 9.89 30.04
CA PRO A 49 11.99 8.65 29.59
C PRO A 49 11.57 8.84 28.13
N PRO A 50 12.10 8.04 27.18
CA PRO A 50 11.83 8.27 25.78
C PRO A 50 10.34 8.02 25.54
N PRO A 51 9.61 8.92 24.82
CA PRO A 51 8.48 8.42 24.06
C PRO A 51 9.09 7.34 23.16
N VAL A 52 8.47 6.16 23.08
CA VAL A 52 8.95 5.08 22.18
C VAL A 52 8.75 5.53 20.72
N LYS A 53 9.63 6.45 20.32
CA LYS A 53 10.06 6.77 18.97
C LYS A 53 10.95 5.59 18.66
N ASP A 54 10.46 4.69 17.83
CA ASP A 54 11.37 3.83 17.11
C ASP A 54 11.74 4.59 15.82
N PRO A 55 12.83 5.38 15.79
CA PRO A 55 13.27 6.09 14.60
C PRO A 55 13.79 5.17 13.50
N MET A 56 13.82 3.84 13.71
CA MET A 56 14.15 2.88 12.65
C MET A 56 12.99 2.66 11.69
N LEU A 57 11.77 2.96 12.11
CA LEU A 57 10.58 2.72 11.30
C LEU A 57 10.19 3.98 10.51
N ASP A 58 10.16 3.87 9.18
CA ASP A 58 9.69 4.91 8.25
C ASP A 58 8.16 5.05 8.33
N ALA A 59 7.75 5.65 9.46
CA ALA A 59 6.36 5.90 9.84
C ALA A 59 6.25 7.27 10.56
N PRO A 60 6.46 8.38 9.83
CA PRO A 60 6.53 9.73 10.41
C PRO A 60 5.26 10.15 11.17
N TRP A 61 4.09 9.59 10.82
CA TRP A 61 2.82 9.87 11.51
C TRP A 61 2.82 9.42 12.97
N THR A 62 3.72 8.50 13.38
CA THR A 62 3.83 8.06 14.77
C THR A 62 4.37 9.13 15.71
N LEU A 63 4.88 10.24 15.16
CA LEU A 63 5.36 11.40 15.90
C LEU A 63 4.25 12.42 16.20
N VAL A 64 3.05 12.23 15.64
CA VAL A 64 1.91 13.14 15.79
C VAL A 64 0.79 12.44 16.56
N ASP A 65 0.31 13.11 17.60
CA ASP A 65 -0.89 12.69 18.32
C ASP A 65 -2.12 13.09 17.51
N PHE A 66 -2.74 12.12 16.84
CA PHE A 66 -3.90 12.35 15.98
C PHE A 66 -5.11 12.93 16.72
N ALA A 67 -5.22 12.74 18.05
CA ALA A 67 -6.31 13.29 18.83
C ALA A 67 -6.12 14.78 19.11
N LYS A 68 -4.87 15.26 19.13
CA LYS A 68 -4.52 16.67 19.35
C LYS A 68 -4.36 17.45 18.05
N ASP A 69 -3.84 16.82 17.00
CA ASP A 69 -3.61 17.45 15.70
C ASP A 69 -3.97 16.49 14.54
N PRO A 70 -5.27 16.27 14.29
CA PRO A 70 -5.74 15.33 13.28
C PRO A 70 -5.40 15.78 11.85
N LEU A 71 -5.40 17.09 11.57
CA LEU A 71 -5.09 17.60 10.23
C LEU A 71 -3.62 17.35 9.88
N ARG A 72 -2.69 17.63 10.81
CA ARG A 72 -1.28 17.36 10.59
C ARG A 72 -1.01 15.87 10.43
N TYR A 73 -1.68 15.02 11.20
CA TYR A 73 -1.60 13.57 11.04
C TYR A 73 -2.02 13.14 9.62
N CYS A 74 -3.18 13.62 9.15
CA CYS A 74 -3.68 13.31 7.80
C CYS A 74 -2.73 13.79 6.70
N ASP A 75 -2.15 14.99 6.82
CA ASP A 75 -1.21 15.52 5.84
C ASP A 75 0.07 14.68 5.76
N ILE A 76 0.63 14.26 6.90
CA ILE A 76 1.82 13.40 6.92
C ILE A 76 1.53 12.04 6.27
N VAL A 77 0.39 11.42 6.58
CA VAL A 77 0.02 10.13 5.95
C VAL A 77 -0.18 10.31 4.45
N LYS A 78 -0.84 11.39 4.00
CA LYS A 78 -1.05 11.70 2.59
C LYS A 78 0.28 11.89 1.85
N GLU A 79 1.16 12.73 2.39
CA GLU A 79 2.50 12.98 1.84
C GLU A 79 3.30 11.67 1.74
N TYR A 80 3.31 10.86 2.81
CA TYR A 80 3.97 9.56 2.84
C TYR A 80 3.49 8.62 1.72
N CYS A 81 2.18 8.55 1.49
CA CYS A 81 1.58 7.69 0.47
C CYS A 81 1.88 8.17 -0.96
N PHE A 82 2.00 9.48 -1.16
CA PHE A 82 2.12 10.09 -2.50
C PHE A 82 3.57 10.23 -2.94
N GLU A 83 4.50 10.31 -2.00
CA GLU A 83 5.93 10.47 -2.28
C GLU A 83 6.47 9.30 -3.14
N GLY A 84 7.01 9.66 -4.30
CA GLY A 84 7.49 8.73 -5.32
C GLY A 84 6.39 8.09 -6.18
N ASN A 85 5.14 8.01 -5.71
CA ASN A 85 4.03 7.36 -6.41
C ASN A 85 3.32 8.28 -7.42
N VAL A 86 3.23 9.58 -7.14
CA VAL A 86 2.58 10.52 -8.09
C VAL A 86 3.35 10.60 -9.41
N ASN A 87 4.68 10.60 -9.34
CA ASN A 87 5.55 10.77 -10.51
C ASN A 87 5.72 9.49 -11.35
N ASN A 88 5.32 8.32 -10.82
CA ASN A 88 5.38 7.03 -11.53
C ASN A 88 4.00 6.48 -11.91
N ASN A 89 2.97 7.35 -11.89
CA ASN A 89 1.59 6.98 -12.18
C ASN A 89 1.07 5.82 -11.30
N PHE A 90 1.51 5.79 -10.03
CA PHE A 90 1.22 4.72 -9.06
C PHE A 90 1.68 3.31 -9.48
N ASN A 91 2.62 3.21 -10.43
CA ASN A 91 3.36 1.97 -10.67
C ASN A 91 4.40 1.78 -9.55
N VAL A 92 3.93 1.27 -8.41
CA VAL A 92 4.71 1.14 -7.18
C VAL A 92 6.00 0.33 -7.30
N HIS A 93 6.12 -0.52 -8.31
CA HIS A 93 7.37 -1.25 -8.61
C HIS A 93 8.51 -0.33 -8.96
N GLU A 94 8.20 0.82 -9.53
CA GLU A 94 9.16 1.82 -9.99
C GLU A 94 9.34 2.96 -8.98
N ASN A 95 8.70 2.88 -7.80
CA ASN A 95 8.91 3.87 -6.75
C ASN A 95 10.35 3.74 -6.21
N LYS A 96 11.12 4.83 -6.34
CA LYS A 96 12.54 4.89 -5.94
C LYS A 96 12.75 5.36 -4.50
N VAL A 97 11.69 5.84 -3.85
CA VAL A 97 11.72 6.36 -2.47
C VAL A 97 11.42 5.24 -1.49
N ARG A 98 10.35 4.48 -1.73
CA ARG A 98 9.91 3.37 -0.86
C ARG A 98 9.39 2.20 -1.66
N ASN A 99 9.59 1.01 -1.10
CA ASN A 99 8.93 -0.18 -1.59
C ASN A 99 7.47 -0.17 -1.14
N TRP A 100 6.60 -0.48 -2.09
CA TRP A 100 5.16 -0.64 -1.90
C TRP A 100 4.73 -1.95 -2.56
N TYR A 101 3.70 -2.55 -1.98
CA TYR A 101 3.28 -3.90 -2.30
C TYR A 101 1.76 -4.00 -2.42
N HIS A 102 1.28 -5.10 -3.01
CA HIS A 102 -0.15 -5.36 -3.19
C HIS A 102 -0.54 -6.66 -2.50
N ALA A 103 -1.76 -6.70 -1.96
CA ALA A 103 -2.30 -7.96 -1.48
C ALA A 103 -2.44 -8.98 -2.63
N SER A 104 -1.96 -10.20 -2.44
CA SER A 104 -2.15 -11.30 -3.39
C SER A 104 -3.61 -11.77 -3.42
N TRP A 105 -3.96 -12.66 -4.36
CA TRP A 105 -5.28 -13.32 -4.47
C TRP A 105 -6.51 -12.46 -4.76
N MET A 106 -6.35 -11.15 -4.92
CA MET A 106 -7.43 -10.26 -5.37
C MET A 106 -7.80 -10.42 -6.87
N ASN A 107 -7.22 -11.40 -7.56
CA ASN A 107 -7.50 -11.75 -8.95
C ASN A 107 -8.56 -12.86 -9.10
N TYR A 108 -9.10 -13.39 -7.99
CA TYR A 108 -10.09 -14.47 -8.01
C TYR A 108 -11.48 -13.97 -8.39
N GLY A 109 -12.15 -14.68 -9.31
CA GLY A 109 -13.51 -14.38 -9.78
C GLY A 109 -13.56 -13.54 -11.07
N ASP A 110 -14.78 -13.41 -11.62
CA ASP A 110 -15.04 -12.75 -12.92
C ASP A 110 -14.73 -11.24 -12.93
N ASN A 111 -14.55 -10.64 -11.75
CA ASN A 111 -14.16 -9.24 -11.57
C ASN A 111 -12.73 -9.13 -11.00
N GLY A 112 -11.90 -10.15 -11.23
CA GLY A 112 -10.52 -10.16 -10.80
C GLY A 112 -9.74 -8.92 -11.29
N ARG A 113 -8.57 -8.69 -10.71
CA ARG A 113 -7.66 -7.60 -11.09
C ARG A 113 -7.54 -7.44 -12.61
N GLU A 114 -7.58 -6.22 -13.10
CA GLU A 114 -7.28 -5.90 -14.51
C GLU A 114 -5.75 -5.94 -14.79
N PRO A 115 -5.33 -6.26 -16.03
CA PRO A 115 -3.94 -6.63 -16.33
C PRO A 115 -2.96 -5.46 -16.54
N LEU A 116 -3.43 -4.21 -16.65
CA LEU A 116 -2.61 -3.04 -16.96
C LEU A 116 -2.11 -2.33 -15.70
N SER A 117 -3.01 -2.04 -14.76
CA SER A 117 -2.70 -1.30 -13.51
C SER A 117 -3.00 -2.10 -12.23
N GLY A 118 -3.59 -3.30 -12.33
CA GLY A 118 -3.92 -4.15 -11.19
C GLY A 118 -5.17 -3.74 -10.41
N LEU A 119 -6.03 -2.90 -10.98
CA LEU A 119 -7.26 -2.43 -10.34
C LEU A 119 -8.27 -3.57 -10.15
N THR A 120 -9.01 -3.54 -9.05
CA THR A 120 -10.15 -4.40 -8.78
C THR A 120 -11.44 -3.60 -8.82
N PHE A 121 -12.47 -4.14 -9.45
CA PHE A 121 -13.81 -3.55 -9.37
C PHE A 121 -14.30 -3.62 -7.91
N GLU A 122 -14.67 -2.49 -7.33
CA GLU A 122 -15.25 -2.47 -5.98
C GLU A 122 -16.78 -2.55 -6.03
N ARG A 123 -17.42 -1.60 -6.72
CA ARG A 123 -18.87 -1.51 -6.83
C ARG A 123 -19.28 -0.54 -7.95
N PRO A 124 -20.52 -0.59 -8.43
CA PRO A 124 -21.09 0.53 -9.16
C PRO A 124 -21.32 1.73 -8.24
N THR A 125 -21.10 2.93 -8.77
CA THR A 125 -21.48 4.19 -8.13
C THR A 125 -22.81 4.66 -8.70
N PRO A 126 -23.90 4.66 -7.92
CA PRO A 126 -25.21 5.19 -8.30
C PRO A 126 -25.16 6.63 -8.78
N THR A 127 -26.17 7.02 -9.56
CA THR A 127 -26.37 8.41 -9.98
C THR A 127 -26.42 9.35 -8.78
N LEU A 128 -25.91 10.58 -8.95
CA LEU A 128 -25.91 11.65 -7.95
C LEU A 128 -25.05 11.40 -6.69
N GLU A 129 -24.31 10.29 -6.60
CA GLU A 129 -23.48 10.00 -5.42
C GLU A 129 -22.21 10.87 -5.38
N LEU A 130 -21.56 11.10 -6.53
CA LEU A 130 -20.33 11.90 -6.60
C LEU A 130 -20.61 13.39 -6.83
N SER A 131 -21.71 13.72 -7.50
CA SER A 131 -22.07 15.09 -7.88
C SER A 131 -23.53 15.15 -8.35
N GLU A 132 -24.18 16.29 -8.14
CA GLU A 132 -25.52 16.59 -8.66
C GLU A 132 -25.64 16.44 -10.20
N ASN A 133 -24.53 16.56 -10.94
CA ASN A 133 -24.50 16.46 -12.40
C ASN A 133 -24.18 15.04 -12.91
N GLN A 134 -23.99 14.06 -12.02
CA GLN A 134 -23.69 12.68 -12.38
C GLN A 134 -24.97 11.86 -12.62
N HIS A 135 -25.49 11.90 -13.84
CA HIS A 135 -26.75 11.22 -14.21
C HIS A 135 -26.58 9.81 -14.81
N ARG A 136 -25.37 9.24 -14.77
CA ARG A 136 -25.09 7.85 -15.17
C ARG A 136 -24.47 7.06 -14.02
N VAL A 137 -24.72 5.75 -13.96
CA VAL A 137 -23.97 4.86 -13.07
C VAL A 137 -22.52 4.79 -13.55
N LEU A 138 -21.57 4.87 -12.62
CA LEU A 138 -20.14 4.75 -12.90
C LEU A 138 -19.59 3.44 -12.37
N GLN A 139 -18.53 2.93 -12.96
CA GLN A 139 -17.79 1.81 -12.38
C GLN A 139 -16.71 2.34 -11.44
N THR A 140 -16.64 1.82 -10.22
CA THR A 140 -15.57 2.15 -9.28
C THR A 140 -14.53 1.05 -9.26
N TRP A 141 -13.31 1.43 -9.60
CA TRP A 141 -12.13 0.59 -9.63
C TRP A 141 -11.14 1.08 -8.58
N ALA A 142 -10.46 0.16 -7.90
CA ALA A 142 -9.51 0.54 -6.87
C ALA A 142 -8.28 -0.36 -6.83
N ILE A 143 -7.19 0.17 -6.29
CA ILE A 143 -5.99 -0.60 -5.98
C ILE A 143 -5.46 -0.18 -4.62
N GLY A 144 -5.16 -1.18 -3.80
CA GLY A 144 -4.54 -1.01 -2.47
C GLY A 144 -3.04 -1.21 -2.53
N PHE A 145 -2.33 -0.40 -1.75
CA PHE A 145 -0.87 -0.41 -1.61
C PHE A 145 -0.52 -0.51 -0.13
N PHE A 146 0.43 -1.40 0.19
CA PHE A 146 0.91 -1.65 1.54
C PHE A 146 2.39 -1.28 1.61
N ASN A 147 2.79 -0.54 2.63
CA ASN A 147 4.21 -0.26 2.86
C ASN A 147 4.95 -1.53 3.29
N SER A 148 6.29 -1.51 3.25
CA SER A 148 7.13 -2.67 3.61
C SER A 148 6.78 -3.27 4.96
N VAL A 149 6.51 -2.43 5.97
CA VAL A 149 6.19 -2.85 7.33
C VAL A 149 4.87 -3.64 7.35
N ALA A 150 3.82 -3.11 6.73
CA ALA A 150 2.55 -3.83 6.61
C ALA A 150 2.71 -5.14 5.84
N PHE A 151 3.60 -5.16 4.84
CA PHE A 151 3.77 -6.32 3.98
C PHE A 151 4.53 -7.49 4.60
N THR A 152 5.19 -7.30 5.75
CA THR A 152 5.77 -8.39 6.54
C THR A 152 4.71 -9.40 7.00
N VAL A 153 3.50 -8.92 7.33
CA VAL A 153 2.33 -9.76 7.69
C VAL A 153 1.90 -10.63 6.51
N PHE A 154 1.92 -10.04 5.33
CA PHE A 154 1.56 -10.75 4.11
C PHE A 154 2.60 -11.80 3.72
N GLY A 155 3.88 -11.53 3.99
CA GLY A 155 4.97 -12.50 3.84
C GLY A 155 4.77 -13.76 4.69
N THR A 156 4.26 -13.63 5.91
CA THR A 156 3.96 -14.78 6.77
C THR A 156 2.66 -15.49 6.36
N MET A 157 1.63 -14.71 6.02
CA MET A 157 0.33 -15.24 5.57
C MET A 157 0.46 -16.06 4.29
N TRP A 158 1.24 -15.59 3.31
CA TRP A 158 1.43 -16.24 2.01
C TRP A 158 2.76 -17.00 1.88
N ALA A 159 3.40 -17.36 2.99
CA ALA A 159 4.63 -18.16 2.98
C ALA A 159 4.45 -19.48 2.20
N ASP A 160 3.27 -20.10 2.32
CA ASP A 160 2.77 -21.12 1.40
C ASP A 160 1.62 -20.54 0.57
N PRO A 161 1.86 -20.18 -0.71
CA PRO A 161 0.82 -19.62 -1.59
C PRO A 161 -0.34 -20.57 -1.87
N SER A 162 -0.17 -21.88 -1.68
CA SER A 162 -1.22 -22.89 -1.88
C SER A 162 -2.09 -23.10 -0.65
N ASN A 163 -1.56 -22.73 0.52
CA ASN A 163 -2.22 -22.87 1.81
C ASN A 163 -1.88 -21.68 2.73
N PRO A 164 -2.40 -20.49 2.44
CA PRO A 164 -2.12 -19.33 3.27
C PRO A 164 -2.73 -19.46 4.66
N LYS A 165 -2.10 -18.79 5.61
CA LYS A 165 -2.49 -18.81 7.03
C LYS A 165 -3.25 -17.54 7.39
N TRP A 166 -4.57 -17.60 7.34
CA TRP A 166 -5.49 -16.46 7.53
C TRP A 166 -6.44 -16.63 8.72
N ASP A 167 -6.30 -17.74 9.46
CA ASP A 167 -7.08 -18.13 10.62
C ASP A 167 -6.44 -17.69 11.96
N ALA A 168 -5.23 -17.13 11.92
CA ALA A 168 -4.56 -16.56 13.08
C ALA A 168 -4.96 -15.10 13.30
N ASP A 169 -5.02 -14.66 14.57
CA ASP A 169 -5.17 -13.24 14.95
C ASP A 169 -3.86 -12.47 14.65
N ILE A 170 -3.60 -12.23 13.36
CA ILE A 170 -2.40 -11.57 12.89
C ILE A 170 -2.60 -10.06 12.94
N LYS A 171 -1.72 -9.39 13.69
CA LYS A 171 -1.74 -7.94 13.86
C LYS A 171 -0.68 -7.29 13.00
N PHE A 172 -1.08 -6.22 12.32
CA PHE A 172 -0.15 -5.35 11.63
C PHE A 172 0.77 -4.64 12.64
N PRO A 173 2.10 -4.68 12.47
CA PRO A 173 3.02 -3.99 13.36
C PRO A 173 2.81 -2.47 13.31
N LYS A 174 3.20 -1.77 14.39
CA LYS A 174 3.18 -0.30 14.45
C LYS A 174 3.91 0.27 13.24
N GLY A 175 3.33 1.29 12.62
CA GLY A 175 3.85 1.93 11.41
C GLY A 175 3.60 1.17 10.10
N SER A 176 2.76 0.14 10.15
CA SER A 176 2.05 -0.33 8.95
C SER A 176 1.18 0.79 8.37
N CYS A 177 1.25 0.97 7.06
CA CYS A 177 0.41 1.90 6.31
C CYS A 177 -0.17 1.21 5.09
N VAL A 178 -1.46 1.45 4.87
CA VAL A 178 -2.18 1.08 3.65
C VAL A 178 -2.84 2.32 3.09
N PHE A 179 -2.76 2.50 1.78
CA PHE A 179 -3.59 3.47 1.09
C PHE A 179 -4.21 2.84 -0.14
N LYS A 180 -5.33 3.41 -0.57
CA LYS A 180 -6.10 2.91 -1.70
C LYS A 180 -6.46 4.08 -2.60
N VAL A 181 -6.16 3.95 -3.89
CA VAL A 181 -6.58 4.89 -4.92
C VAL A 181 -7.86 4.35 -5.54
N LYS A 182 -8.87 5.22 -5.68
CA LYS A 182 -10.15 4.91 -6.30
C LYS A 182 -10.32 5.74 -7.55
N LEU A 183 -10.77 5.09 -8.62
CA LEU A 183 -11.01 5.67 -9.94
C LEU A 183 -12.45 5.36 -10.32
N ASN A 184 -13.16 6.37 -10.82
CA ASN A 184 -14.52 6.22 -11.33
C ASN A 184 -14.49 6.45 -12.85
N GLN A 185 -15.07 5.53 -13.62
CA GLN A 185 -15.21 5.62 -15.08
C GLN A 185 -16.69 5.60 -15.50
#